data_AF-A0A379FW97-F1
#
_entry.id   AF-A0A379FW97-F1
#
_cell.length_a   1.000
_cell.length_b   1.000
_cell.length_c   1.000
_cell.angle_alpha   90.00
_cell.angle_beta   90.00
_cell.angle_gamma   90.00
#
_symmetry.space_group_name_H-M   'P 1'
#
loop_
_entity.id
_entity.type
_entity.pdbx_description
1 polymer ?
#
loop_
_entity_poly.entity_id
_entity_poly.type
_entity_poly.pdbx_seq_one_letter_code
_entity_poly.pdbx_strand_id
1 'polypeptide(L)'
;MLSNGGAFIWPEMIEITLPMFNPHNGNEAELSPEAAGIAVCLMVYSIWSFKTESSVLVEYFYQLRDYAMQHPEQAQIFHLID
;
A
#
# COMPACT_ATOMS: atom_id res chain seq x y z
N MET A 1 -5.21 12.68 3.87
CA MET A 1 -4.25 12.61 4.99
C MET A 1 -4.87 11.79 6.10
N LEU A 2 -4.11 10.86 6.64
CA LEU A 2 -4.49 10.00 7.75
C LEU A 2 -4.38 10.79 9.07
N SER A 3 -5.11 10.34 10.10
CA SER A 3 -5.08 10.95 11.44
C SER A 3 -3.70 10.86 12.11
N ASN A 4 -2.87 9.90 11.71
CA ASN A 4 -1.50 9.71 12.19
C ASN A 4 -0.44 10.49 11.39
N GLY A 5 -0.84 11.41 10.51
CA GLY A 5 0.06 12.21 9.68
C GLY A 5 0.47 11.57 8.35
N GLY A 6 0.12 10.29 8.13
CA GLY A 6 0.38 9.60 6.88
C GLY A 6 -0.44 10.11 5.70
N ALA A 7 -0.04 9.74 4.49
CA ALA A 7 -0.79 10.00 3.29
C ALA A 7 -0.61 8.84 2.30
N PHE A 8 -1.62 8.65 1.46
CA PHE A 8 -1.59 7.76 0.32
C PHE A 8 -2.61 8.25 -0.70
N ILE A 9 -2.54 7.70 -1.91
CA ILE A 9 -3.50 7.97 -2.98
C ILE A 9 -4.07 6.64 -3.47
N TRP A 10 -5.31 6.68 -3.91
CA TRP A 10 -5.95 5.57 -4.59
C TRP A 10 -6.82 6.14 -5.72
N PRO A 11 -7.07 5.37 -6.78
CA PRO A 11 -7.93 5.81 -7.86
C PRO A 11 -9.41 5.73 -7.44
N GLU A 12 -10.19 6.76 -7.78
CA GLU A 12 -11.64 6.70 -7.69
C GLU A 12 -12.17 5.95 -8.92
N MET A 13 -12.79 4.79 -8.70
CA MET A 13 -13.23 3.88 -9.75
C MET A 13 -14.61 3.29 -9.44
N ILE A 14 -15.30 2.81 -10.47
CA ILE A 14 -16.62 2.18 -10.34
C ILE A 14 -16.46 0.73 -9.85
N GLU A 15 -15.37 0.10 -10.27
CA GLU A 15 -14.97 -1.25 -9.88
C GLU A 15 -14.73 -1.31 -8.37
N ILE A 16 -15.41 -2.25 -7.72
CA ILE A 16 -15.30 -2.47 -6.27
C ILE A 16 -14.18 -3.45 -5.89
N THR A 17 -13.59 -4.12 -6.89
CA THR A 17 -12.55 -5.14 -6.70
C THR A 17 -11.65 -5.17 -7.93
N LEU A 18 -10.36 -5.33 -7.70
CA LEU A 18 -9.29 -5.31 -8.69
C LEU A 18 -8.43 -6.58 -8.53
N PRO A 19 -8.25 -7.36 -9.61
CA PRO A 19 -7.27 -8.43 -9.62
C PRO A 19 -5.87 -7.81 -9.70
N MET A 20 -5.06 -8.05 -8.68
CA MET A 20 -3.70 -7.55 -8.55
C MET A 20 -2.72 -8.72 -8.65
N PHE A 21 -1.62 -8.53 -9.37
CA PHE A 21 -0.51 -9.48 -9.45
C PHE A 21 0.80 -8.74 -9.21
N ASN A 22 1.59 -9.22 -8.26
CA ASN A 22 2.92 -8.70 -8.00
C ASN A 22 3.98 -9.63 -8.63
N PRO A 23 4.65 -9.21 -9.72
CA PRO A 23 5.64 -10.05 -10.39
C PRO A 23 6.94 -10.24 -9.59
N HIS A 24 7.19 -9.46 -8.53
CA HIS A 24 8.40 -9.63 -7.71
C HIS A 24 8.33 -10.86 -6.80
N ASN A 25 7.15 -11.16 -6.26
CA ASN A 25 6.94 -12.29 -5.34
C ASN A 25 6.05 -13.39 -5.94
N GLY A 26 5.36 -13.10 -7.06
CA GLY A 26 4.44 -14.03 -7.72
C GLY A 26 3.07 -14.13 -7.05
N ASN A 27 2.75 -13.24 -6.11
CA ASN A 27 1.48 -13.27 -5.38
C ASN A 27 0.37 -12.56 -6.15
N GLU A 28 -0.84 -13.08 -6.00
CA GLU A 28 -2.08 -12.53 -6.54
C GLU A 28 -3.02 -12.15 -5.39
N ALA A 29 -3.79 -11.08 -5.57
CA ALA A 29 -4.79 -10.65 -4.61
C ALA A 29 -5.95 -9.94 -5.31
N GLU A 30 -7.16 -10.16 -4.81
CA GLU A 30 -8.33 -9.35 -5.16
C GLU A 30 -8.46 -8.24 -4.10
N LEU A 31 -8.38 -6.98 -4.52
CA LEU A 31 -8.38 -5.81 -3.62
C LEU A 31 -9.39 -4.76 -4.06
N SER A 32 -10.02 -4.06 -3.13
CA SER A 32 -10.70 -2.79 -3.44
C SER A 32 -9.73 -1.75 -4.04
N PRO A 33 -10.22 -0.72 -4.77
CA PRO A 33 -9.37 0.38 -5.23
C PRO A 33 -8.56 1.05 -4.13
N GLU A 34 -9.15 1.22 -2.95
CA GLU A 34 -8.48 1.79 -1.78
C GLU A 34 -7.35 0.88 -1.30
N ALA A 35 -7.61 -0.41 -1.10
CA ALA A 35 -6.61 -1.37 -0.66
C ALA A 35 -5.48 -1.57 -1.69
N ALA A 36 -5.80 -1.54 -2.98
CA ALA A 36 -4.80 -1.52 -4.05
C ALA A 36 -3.92 -0.27 -3.97
N GLY A 37 -4.51 0.90 -3.69
CA GLY A 37 -3.78 2.14 -3.44
C GLY A 37 -2.84 2.04 -2.23
N ILE A 38 -3.31 1.47 -1.12
CA ILE A 38 -2.46 1.20 0.07
C ILE A 38 -1.27 0.32 -0.31
N ALA A 39 -1.51 -0.82 -0.96
CA ALA A 39 -0.45 -1.76 -1.35
C ALA A 39 0.59 -1.11 -2.28
N VAL A 40 0.14 -0.40 -3.31
CA VAL A 40 1.03 0.28 -4.26
C VAL A 40 1.81 1.40 -3.57
N CYS A 41 1.18 2.23 -2.74
CA CYS A 41 1.88 3.28 -2.02
C CYS A 41 2.91 2.73 -1.02
N LEU A 42 2.63 1.63 -0.32
CA LEU A 42 3.59 0.95 0.54
C LEU A 42 4.84 0.49 -0.23
N MET A 43 4.65 -0.13 -1.40
CA MET A 43 5.78 -0.52 -2.27
C MET A 43 6.58 0.69 -2.75
N VAL A 44 5.89 1.76 -3.18
CA VAL A 44 6.54 3.00 -3.66
C VAL A 44 7.37 3.65 -2.55
N TYR A 45 6.82 3.81 -1.35
CA TYR A 45 7.55 4.39 -0.21
C TYR A 45 8.74 3.53 0.18
N SER A 46 8.59 2.21 0.22
CA SER A 46 9.70 1.28 0.46
C SER A 46 10.82 1.47 -0.56
N ILE A 47 10.52 1.30 -1.86
CA ILE A 47 11.51 1.40 -2.95
C ILE A 47 12.23 2.75 -2.93
N TRP A 48 11.49 3.86 -2.83
CA TRP A 48 12.08 5.18 -2.90
C TRP A 48 12.83 5.57 -1.63
N SER A 49 12.40 5.09 -0.45
CA SER A 49 13.14 5.31 0.80
C SER A 49 14.58 4.79 0.71
N PHE A 50 14.79 3.62 0.09
CA PHE A 50 16.13 3.07 -0.15
C PHE A 50 16.88 3.82 -1.25
N LYS A 51 16.21 4.19 -2.34
CA LYS A 51 16.86 4.89 -3.47
C LYS A 51 17.33 6.30 -3.13
N THR A 52 16.65 6.99 -2.24
CA THR A 52 16.96 8.39 -1.90
C THR A 52 17.45 8.57 -0.48
N GLU A 53 17.53 7.50 0.30
CA GLU A 53 17.87 7.53 1.74
C GLU A 53 16.99 8.53 2.53
N SER A 54 15.71 8.66 2.13
CA SER A 54 14.81 9.68 2.69
C SER A 54 14.10 9.18 3.94
N SER A 55 14.41 9.77 5.09
CA SER A 55 13.71 9.50 6.36
C SER A 55 12.22 9.83 6.29
N VAL A 56 11.82 10.82 5.48
CA VAL A 56 10.41 11.20 5.30
C VAL A 56 9.62 10.07 4.63
N LEU A 57 10.21 9.40 3.63
CA LEU A 57 9.56 8.25 2.98
C LEU A 57 9.49 7.04 3.91
N VAL A 58 10.51 6.83 4.75
CA VAL A 58 10.47 5.81 5.81
C VAL A 58 9.32 6.09 6.78
N GLU A 59 9.14 7.34 7.20
CA GLU A 59 8.05 7.74 8.08
C GLU A 59 6.67 7.50 7.44
N TYR A 60 6.48 7.94 6.19
CA TYR A 60 5.23 7.66 5.46
C TYR A 60 4.96 6.17 5.27
N PHE A 61 6.00 5.37 5.04
CA PHE A 61 5.85 3.91 4.99
C PHE A 61 5.28 3.36 6.30
N TYR A 62 5.85 3.73 7.46
CA TYR A 62 5.36 3.24 8.76
C TYR A 62 3.95 3.75 9.08
N GLN A 63 3.67 5.04 8.83
CA GLN A 63 2.34 5.61 9.06
C GLN A 63 1.26 4.92 8.20
N LEU A 64 1.55 4.64 6.93
CA LEU A 64 0.63 3.93 6.05
C LEU A 64 0.52 2.44 6.42
N ARG A 65 1.61 1.81 6.85
CA ARG A 65 1.62 0.41 7.29
C ARG A 65 0.76 0.21 8.52
N ASP A 66 0.83 1.11 9.50
CA ASP A 66 -0.02 1.06 10.70
C ASP A 66 -1.50 1.17 10.35
N TYR A 67 -1.83 2.02 9.39
CA TYR A 67 -3.19 2.13 8.85
C TYR A 67 -3.61 0.85 8.12
N ALA A 68 -2.73 0.27 7.30
CA ALA A 68 -2.98 -0.96 6.57
C ALA A 68 -3.26 -2.16 7.51
N MET A 69 -2.61 -2.23 8.68
CA MET A 69 -2.87 -3.28 9.69
C MET A 69 -4.29 -3.22 10.27
N GLN A 70 -4.95 -2.07 10.20
CA GLN A 70 -6.32 -1.88 10.67
C GLN A 70 -7.35 -2.00 9.54
N HIS A 71 -6.90 -2.15 8.29
CA HIS A 71 -7.76 -2.23 7.13
C HIS A 71 -8.47 -3.60 7.06
N PRO A 72 -9.75 -3.68 6.66
CA PRO A 72 -10.47 -4.96 6.50
C PRO A 72 -9.75 -5.96 5.57
N GLU A 73 -9.04 -5.46 4.57
CA GLU A 73 -8.30 -6.25 3.56
C GLU A 73 -6.81 -6.42 3.91
N GLN A 74 -6.41 -6.24 5.17
CA GLN A 74 -4.99 -6.27 5.56
C GLN A 74 -4.24 -7.53 5.09
N ALA A 75 -4.90 -8.70 5.13
CA ALA A 75 -4.28 -9.97 4.79
C ALA A 75 -3.92 -10.01 3.31
N GLN A 76 -4.82 -9.53 2.45
CA GLN A 76 -4.61 -9.46 1.00
C GLN A 76 -3.57 -8.39 0.65
N ILE A 77 -3.60 -7.24 1.33
CA ILE A 77 -2.61 -6.17 1.14
C ILE A 77 -1.21 -6.71 1.44
N PHE A 78 -1.00 -7.29 2.63
CA PHE A 78 0.32 -7.80 3.02
C PHE A 78 0.75 -9.02 2.22
N HIS A 79 -0.18 -9.89 1.82
CA HIS A 79 0.12 -10.98 0.90
C HIS A 79 0.64 -10.45 -0.44
N LEU A 80 0.04 -9.41 -1.00
CA LEU A 80 0.45 -8.84 -2.27
C LEU A 80 1.87 -8.23 -2.22
N ILE A 81 2.25 -7.62 -1.10
CA ILE A 81 3.52 -6.86 -0.96
C ILE A 81 4.64 -7.60 -0.21
N ASP A 82 4.44 -8.87 0.14
CA ASP A 82 5.44 -9.73 0.79
C ASP A 82 6.77 -9.82 0.01
#